data_AF-K1SWR9-F1
#
_entry.id   AF-K1SWR9-F1
#
_cell.length_a   1.000
_cell.length_b   1.000
_cell.length_c   1.000
_cell.angle_alpha   90.00
_cell.angle_beta   90.00
_cell.angle_gamma   90.00
#
_symmetry.space_group_name_H-M   'P 1'
#
loop_
_entity.id
_entity.type
_entity.pdbx_description
1 polymer ?
#
loop_
_entity_poly.entity_id
_entity_poly.type
_entity_poly.pdbx_seq_one_letter_code
_entity_poly.pdbx_strand_id
1 'polypeptide(L)' 'HPSFGTIVLFSLALKLTTSQFEDLLHSATYSLPQNSYVNITLKYCFDNKIYDIDRVNELIYAVSNKEIRDL' A
#
# COMPACT_ATOMS: atom_id res chain seq x y z
N HIS A 1 16.40 -4.04 -5.89
CA HIS A 1 15.50 -3.51 -4.83
C HIS A 1 14.09 -3.99 -5.12
N PRO A 2 13.31 -4.43 -4.11
CA PRO A 2 11.90 -4.78 -4.30
C PRO A 2 11.14 -3.55 -4.84
N SER A 3 10.17 -3.75 -5.74
CA SER A 3 9.31 -2.66 -6.18
C SER A 3 8.39 -2.21 -5.04
N PHE A 4 7.80 -1.02 -5.20
CA PHE A 4 6.81 -0.52 -4.26
C PHE A 4 5.62 -1.49 -4.15
N GLY A 5 5.10 -1.99 -5.28
CA GLY A 5 4.06 -3.02 -5.28
C GLY A 5 4.44 -4.28 -4.50
N THR A 6 5.69 -4.76 -4.61
CA THR A 6 6.18 -5.90 -3.82
C THR A 6 6.16 -5.62 -2.32
N ILE A 7 6.55 -4.41 -1.89
CA ILE A 7 6.52 -4.02 -0.48
C ILE A 7 5.08 -3.96 0.03
N VAL A 8 4.15 -3.42 -0.76
CA VAL A 8 2.72 -3.38 -0.43
C VAL A 8 2.18 -4.80 -0.25
N LEU A 9 2.40 -5.69 -1.23
CA LEU A 9 1.93 -7.08 -1.14
C LEU A 9 2.48 -7.80 0.10
N PHE A 10 3.77 -7.61 0.40
CA PHE A 10 4.40 -8.19 1.58
C PHE A 10 3.78 -7.66 2.88
N SER A 11 3.51 -6.36 2.93
CA SER A 11 2.90 -5.69 4.08
C SER A 11 1.46 -6.13 4.32
N LEU A 12 0.69 -6.36 3.26
CA LEU A 12 -0.66 -6.91 3.32
C LEU A 12 -0.64 -8.37 3.81
N ALA A 13 0.25 -9.19 3.26
CA ALA A 13 0.39 -10.60 3.63
C ALA A 13 0.76 -10.78 5.12
N LEU A 14 1.65 -9.93 5.63
CA LEU A 14 2.05 -9.91 7.04
C LEU A 14 1.05 -9.17 7.94
N LYS A 15 0.02 -8.55 7.37
CA LYS A 15 -0.99 -7.74 8.08
C LYS A 15 -0.33 -6.70 8.99
N LEU A 16 0.66 -5.99 8.46
CA LEU A 16 1.40 -4.98 9.20
C LEU A 16 0.45 -3.88 9.71
N THR A 17 0.81 -3.27 10.82
CA THR A 17 0.23 -1.98 11.23
C THR A 17 0.70 -0.87 10.29
N THR A 18 -0.02 0.26 10.24
CA THR A 18 0.39 1.42 9.42
C THR A 18 1.82 1.88 9.73
N SER A 19 2.21 1.92 11.02
CA SER A 19 3.58 2.28 11.42
C SER A 19 4.62 1.30 10.87
N GLN A 20 4.37 -0.01 10.96
CA GLN A 20 5.29 -1.02 10.44
C GLN A 20 5.39 -1.00 8.91
N PHE A 21 4.29 -0.68 8.22
CA PHE A 21 4.28 -0.49 6.78
C PHE A 21 5.13 0.74 6.38
N GLU A 22 4.98 1.87 7.08
CA GLU A 22 5.80 3.07 6.87
C GLU A 22 7.28 2.81 7.15
N ASP A 23 7.60 2.09 8.24
CA ASP A 23 8.98 1.69 8.56
C ASP A 23 9.59 0.82 7.44
N LEU A 24 8.83 -0.15 6.91
CA LEU A 24 9.29 -1.00 5.82
C LEU A 24 9.50 -0.22 4.53
N LEU A 25 8.60 0.70 4.19
CA LEU A 25 8.76 1.60 3.04
C LEU A 25 10.03 2.43 3.17
N HIS A 26 10.25 3.05 4.33
CA HIS A 26 11.45 3.85 4.59
C HIS A 26 12.74 3.02 4.48
N SER A 27 12.74 1.78 4.98
CA SER A 27 13.88 0.86 4.84
C SER A 27 14.24 0.54 3.37
N ALA A 28 13.26 0.66 2.47
CA ALA A 28 13.41 0.48 1.04
C ALA A 28 13.45 1.80 0.26
N THR A 29 13.68 2.93 0.93
CA THR A 29 13.78 4.29 0.36
C THR A 29 12.50 4.83 -0.30
N TYR A 30 11.35 4.25 0.04
CA TYR A 30 10.04 4.74 -0.37
C TYR A 30 9.40 5.56 0.75
N SER A 31 8.41 6.38 0.39
CA SER A 31 7.53 7.09 1.32
C SER A 31 6.10 7.10 0.78
N LEU A 32 5.12 7.44 1.64
CA LEU A 32 3.72 7.67 1.26
C LEU A 32 3.45 9.18 1.15
N PRO A 33 3.82 9.85 0.04
CA PRO A 33 3.48 11.25 -0.12
C PRO A 33 1.95 11.43 -0.16
N GLN A 34 1.47 12.39 0.64
CA GLN A 34 0.05 12.66 0.88
C GLN A 34 -0.68 13.31 -0.31
N ASN A 35 0.03 13.63 -1.40
CA ASN A 35 -0.56 14.16 -2.64
C ASN A 35 -0.92 13.05 -3.66
N SER A 36 -0.76 11.78 -3.30
CA SER A 36 -1.12 10.63 -4.13
C SER A 36 -2.37 9.96 -3.57
N TYR A 37 -3.46 9.94 -4.35
CA TYR A 37 -4.67 9.22 -3.97
C TYR A 37 -4.40 7.73 -3.71
N VAL A 38 -3.46 7.12 -4.44
CA VAL A 38 -3.04 5.73 -4.19
C VAL A 38 -2.47 5.57 -2.78
N ASN A 39 -1.60 6.50 -2.36
CA ASN A 39 -0.95 6.42 -1.05
C ASN A 39 -1.93 6.70 0.10
N ILE A 40 -2.85 7.65 -0.10
CA ILE A 40 -3.95 7.90 0.85
C ILE A 40 -4.81 6.64 0.98
N THR A 41 -5.19 6.02 -0.14
CA THR A 41 -5.97 4.79 -0.15
C THR A 41 -5.24 3.64 0.54
N LEU A 42 -3.94 3.46 0.27
CA LEU A 42 -3.13 2.45 0.96
C LEU A 42 -3.10 2.69 2.47
N LYS A 43 -2.82 3.92 2.90
CA LYS A 43 -2.83 4.26 4.33
C LYS A 43 -4.19 3.97 4.97
N TYR A 44 -5.28 4.36 4.30
CA TYR A 44 -6.64 4.03 4.74
C TYR A 44 -6.85 2.52 4.90
N CYS A 45 -6.38 1.71 3.96
CA CYS A 45 -6.46 0.25 4.06
C CYS A 45 -5.72 -0.28 5.31
N PHE A 46 -4.50 0.18 5.56
CA PHE A 46 -3.73 -0.24 6.75
C PHE A 46 -4.37 0.24 8.06
N ASP A 47 -4.82 1.50 8.13
CA ASP A 47 -5.49 2.05 9.32
C ASP A 47 -6.78 1.28 9.67
N ASN A 48 -7.50 0.81 8.66
CA ASN A 48 -8.76 0.06 8.81
C ASN A 48 -8.60 -1.46 8.72
N LYS A 49 -7.37 -1.98 8.69
CA LYS A 49 -7.06 -3.42 8.62
C LYS A 49 -7.67 -4.13 7.40
N ILE A 50 -7.76 -3.44 6.27
CA ILE A 50 -8.19 -3.99 4.98
C ILE A 50 -6.96 -4.61 4.31
N TYR A 51 -6.79 -5.92 4.50
CA TYR A 51 -5.62 -6.67 3.99
C TYR A 51 -5.94 -7.61 2.82
N ASP A 52 -7.22 -7.75 2.49
CA ASP A 52 -7.64 -8.55 1.34
C ASP A 52 -7.20 -7.89 0.03
N ILE A 53 -6.40 -8.61 -0.77
CA ILE A 53 -5.73 -8.05 -1.95
C ILE A 53 -6.75 -7.59 -3.00
N ASP A 54 -7.84 -8.33 -3.19
CA ASP A 54 -8.87 -7.99 -4.16
C ASP A 54 -9.58 -6.70 -3.75
N ARG A 55 -9.92 -6.56 -2.45
CA ARG A 55 -10.50 -5.33 -1.93
C ARG A 55 -9.54 -4.13 -2.04
N VAL A 56 -8.26 -4.32 -1.77
CA VAL A 56 -7.27 -3.24 -1.90
C VAL A 56 -7.12 -2.83 -3.36
N ASN A 57 -7.04 -3.78 -4.29
CA ASN A 57 -7.00 -3.50 -5.73
C ASN A 57 -8.23 -2.73 -6.20
N GLU A 58 -9.43 -3.10 -5.77
CA GLU A 58 -10.67 -2.38 -6.10
C GLU A 58 -10.60 -0.91 -5.68
N LEU A 59 -10.13 -0.64 -4.45
CA LEU A 59 -10.01 0.71 -3.92
C LEU A 59 -8.94 1.54 -4.65
N ILE A 60 -7.79 0.94 -4.98
CA ILE A 60 -6.73 1.61 -5.74
C ILE A 60 -7.21 1.90 -7.17
N TYR A 61 -7.90 0.94 -7.80
CA TYR A 61 -8.44 1.09 -9.14
C TYR A 61 -9.45 2.23 -9.21
N ALA A 62 -10.36 2.32 -8.23
CA ALA A 62 -11.37 3.37 -8.15
C ALA A 62 -10.79 4.80 -8.12
N VAL A 63 -9.56 4.99 -7.62
CA VAL A 63 -8.93 6.31 -7.51
C VAL A 63 -7.84 6.58 -8.55
N SER A 64 -7.40 5.57 -9.30
CA SER A 64 -6.20 5.71 -10.14
C SER A 64 -6.17 4.89 -11.44
N ASN A 65 -7.16 4.01 -11.67
CA ASN A 65 -7.15 3.02 -12.77
C ASN A 65 -5.88 2.13 -12.78
N LYS A 66 -5.29 1.90 -11.60
CA LYS A 66 -4.14 1.01 -11.38
C LYS A 66 -4.49 -0.05 -10.36
N GLU A 67 -3.70 -1.10 -10.33
CA GLU A 67 -3.69 -2.10 -9.27
C GLU A 67 -2.32 -2.16 -8.59
N ILE A 68 -2.17 -2.95 -7.52
CA ILE A 68 -0.89 -3.11 -6.80
C ILE A 68 0.25 -3.54 -7.74
N ARG A 69 -0.06 -4.32 -8.79
CA ARG A 69 0.91 -4.78 -9.79
C ARG A 69 1.51 -3.65 -10.63
N ASP A 70 0.85 -2.50 -10.68
CA ASP A 70 1.25 -1.32 -11.46
C ASP A 70 2.00 -0.28 -10.61
N LEU A 71 2.26 -0.59 -9.33
CA LEU A 71 2.91 0.29 -8.35
C LEU A 71 4.42 0.05 -8.22
#